data_AF-A0A6M0JX81-F1
#
_entry.id   AF-A0A6M0JX81-F1
#
_cell.length_a   1.000
_cell.length_b   1.000
_cell.length_c   1.000
_cell.angle_alpha   90.00
_cell.angle_beta   90.00
_cell.angle_gamma   90.00
#
_symmetry.space_group_name_H-M   'P 1'
#
loop_
_entity.id
_entity.type
_entity.pdbx_description
1 polymer ?
#
loop_
_entity_poly.entity_id
_entity_poly.type
_entity_poly.pdbx_seq_one_letter_code
_entity_poly.pdbx_strand_id
1 'polypeptide(L)'
;MAKGYLIIETRADHPGVTRIRATEQLADPDSPSSSGEADTKVHFVARFGNVFVARMHAHTALRRQTLDAEAGLYRVDPATAVAAIDAIDLGHEPIYLDPEVASDPGIGRDTARRRRNHRLVDRVFNGAGAAAVISLVLLALLGI
;
A
#
# COMPACT_ATOMS: atom_id res chain seq x y z
N MET A 1 4.12 17.79 -5.15
CA MET A 1 3.78 16.36 -5.17
C MET A 1 5.06 15.59 -5.45
N ALA A 2 5.69 15.03 -4.42
CA ALA A 2 6.93 14.28 -4.63
C ALA A 2 6.58 12.89 -5.12
N LYS A 3 6.83 12.64 -6.41
CA LYS A 3 6.79 11.28 -6.96
C LYS A 3 7.93 10.49 -6.34
N GLY A 4 7.70 9.21 -6.10
CA GLY A 4 8.73 8.36 -5.52
C GLY A 4 8.30 6.92 -5.42
N TYR A 5 9.10 6.15 -4.70
CA TYR A 5 9.03 4.72 -4.59
C TYR A 5 8.83 4.34 -3.13
N LEU A 6 7.92 3.39 -2.90
CA LEU A 6 7.89 2.62 -1.66
C LEU A 6 8.56 1.28 -1.90
N ILE A 7 9.49 0.94 -1.01
CA ILE A 7 10.29 -0.27 -1.03
C ILE A 7 9.98 -1.05 0.24
N ILE A 8 9.70 -2.34 0.09
CA ILE A 8 9.56 -3.30 1.20
C ILE A 8 10.80 -4.17 1.23
N GLU A 9 11.46 -4.21 2.37
CA GLU A 9 12.65 -5.02 2.59
C GLU A 9 12.64 -5.71 3.96
N THR A 10 13.36 -6.82 4.08
CA THR A 10 13.63 -7.51 5.35
C THR A 10 15.13 -7.67 5.55
N ARG A 11 15.55 -7.91 6.79
CA ARG A 11 16.93 -8.26 7.14
C ARG A 11 16.96 -9.67 7.71
N ALA A 12 17.94 -10.50 7.33
CA ALA A 12 18.04 -11.84 7.88
C ALA A 12 18.40 -11.81 9.38
N ASP A 13 19.14 -10.80 9.83
CA ASP A 13 19.42 -10.51 11.24
C ASP A 13 18.16 -10.26 12.10
N HIS A 14 17.04 -9.85 11.50
CA HIS A 14 15.81 -9.50 12.21
C HIS A 14 14.58 -10.19 11.57
N PRO A 15 14.44 -11.52 11.75
CA PRO A 15 13.34 -12.26 11.16
C PRO A 15 11.99 -11.78 11.69
N GLY A 16 11.00 -11.67 10.79
CA GLY A 16 9.65 -11.18 11.12
C GLY A 16 9.54 -9.66 11.29
N VAL A 17 10.61 -8.91 10.95
CA VAL A 17 10.58 -7.45 10.85
C VAL A 17 10.69 -7.04 9.40
N THR A 18 9.70 -6.28 8.95
CA THR A 18 9.66 -5.69 7.61
C THR A 18 9.88 -4.20 7.70
N ARG A 19 10.75 -3.68 6.83
CA ARG A 19 11.03 -2.26 6.69
C ARG A 19 10.35 -1.71 5.44
N ILE A 20 9.69 -0.57 5.60
CA ILE A 20 9.06 0.18 4.51
C ILE A 20 9.83 1.49 4.33
N ARG A 21 10.52 1.62 3.21
CA ARG A 21 11.33 2.80 2.88
C ARG A 21 10.66 3.61 1.77
N ALA A 22 10.56 4.92 1.98
CA ALA A 22 10.18 5.88 0.95
C ALA A 22 11.45 6.52 0.36
N THR A 23 11.58 6.55 -0.96
CA THR A 23 12.66 7.24 -1.65
C THR A 23 12.15 7.94 -2.89
N GLU A 24 12.70 9.10 -3.24
CA GLU A 24 12.37 9.80 -4.49
C GLU A 24 13.13 9.20 -5.68
N GLN A 25 14.30 8.61 -5.42
CA GLN A 25 15.17 8.01 -6.42
C GLN A 25 15.42 6.54 -6.10
N LEU A 26 15.19 5.68 -7.08
CA LEU A 26 15.53 4.26 -7.00
C LEU A 26 17.00 4.13 -7.39
N ALA A 27 17.83 3.66 -6.46
CA ALA A 27 19.13 3.11 -6.83
C ALA A 27 18.86 1.77 -7.52
N ASP A 28 19.38 1.64 -8.75
CA ASP A 28 19.27 0.54 -9.72
C ASP A 28 18.17 -0.53 -9.48
N PRO A 29 17.13 -0.61 -10.34
CA PRO A 29 16.04 -1.59 -10.20
C PRO A 29 16.51 -3.05 -10.30
N ASP A 30 17.66 -3.30 -10.94
CA ASP A 30 18.24 -4.64 -11.11
C ASP A 30 19.14 -5.07 -9.93
N SER A 31 19.36 -4.19 -8.96
CA SER A 31 20.13 -4.49 -7.75
C SER A 31 19.33 -4.11 -6.49
N PRO A 32 18.37 -4.98 -6.07
CA PRO A 32 17.65 -4.81 -4.81
C PRO A 32 18.56 -4.74 -3.57
N SER A 33 19.86 -5.04 -3.70
CA SER A 33 20.86 -4.92 -2.64
C SER A 33 21.27 -3.46 -2.31
N SER A 34 20.51 -2.46 -2.73
CA SER A 34 20.82 -1.02 -2.53
C SER A 34 20.59 -0.51 -1.10
N SER A 35 20.58 -1.42 -0.13
CA SER A 35 20.84 -1.15 1.27
C SER A 35 22.24 -1.72 1.50
N GLY A 36 23.26 -0.89 1.74
CA GLY A 36 24.67 -1.29 1.83
C GLY A 36 25.03 -2.30 2.95
N GLU A 37 24.04 -3.00 3.49
CA GLU A 37 24.16 -4.13 4.41
C GLU A 37 23.87 -5.41 3.64
N ALA A 38 24.86 -6.30 3.61
CA ALA A 38 24.88 -7.57 2.85
C ALA A 38 23.74 -8.55 3.16
N ASP A 39 22.82 -8.20 4.05
CA ASP A 39 21.81 -9.06 4.63
C ASP A 39 20.37 -8.54 4.45
N THR A 40 20.18 -7.53 3.58
CA THR A 40 18.87 -6.95 3.28
C THR A 40 18.28 -7.54 1.99
N LYS A 41 17.06 -8.07 2.05
CA LYS A 41 16.31 -8.60 0.90
C LYS A 41 15.11 -7.70 0.58
N VAL A 42 15.02 -7.21 -0.65
CA VAL A 42 13.84 -6.48 -1.13
C VAL A 42 12.79 -7.45 -1.63
N HIS A 43 11.54 -7.19 -1.24
CA HIS A 43 10.39 -8.01 -1.60
C HIS A 43 9.43 -7.31 -2.55
N PHE A 44 9.40 -5.97 -2.56
CA PHE A 44 8.46 -5.22 -3.37
C PHE A 44 8.92 -3.78 -3.58
N VAL A 45 8.70 -3.27 -4.79
CA VAL A 45 8.90 -1.87 -5.16
C VAL A 45 7.70 -1.39 -5.95
N ALA A 46 7.10 -0.28 -5.51
CA ALA A 46 6.03 0.38 -6.25
C ALA A 46 6.25 1.88 -6.34
N ARG A 47 5.94 2.44 -7.52
CA ARG A 47 6.01 3.88 -7.79
C ARG A 47 4.67 4.54 -7.50
N PHE A 48 4.70 5.66 -6.78
CA PHE A 48 3.53 6.46 -6.43
C PHE A 48 3.67 7.88 -6.96
N GLY A 49 2.53 8.48 -7.36
CA GLY A 49 2.47 9.90 -7.70
C GLY A 49 2.76 10.83 -6.52
N ASN A 50 2.56 10.35 -5.29
CA ASN A 50 2.87 11.05 -4.05
C ASN A 50 3.38 10.06 -2.98
N VAL A 51 4.71 9.97 -2.83
CA VAL A 51 5.34 9.00 -1.93
C VAL A 51 5.09 9.30 -0.45
N PHE A 52 4.93 10.57 -0.08
CA PHE A 52 4.61 10.95 1.29
C PHE A 52 3.23 10.45 1.71
N VAL A 53 2.22 10.67 0.84
CA VAL A 53 0.87 10.18 1.10
C VAL A 53 0.85 8.66 1.12
N ALA A 54 1.56 8.00 0.18
CA ALA A 54 1.68 6.55 0.17
C ALA A 54 2.30 6.01 1.47
N ARG A 55 3.39 6.62 1.97
CA ARG A 55 4.02 6.26 3.26
C ARG A 55 3.06 6.42 4.44
N MET A 56 2.30 7.51 4.46
CA MET A 56 1.29 7.76 5.50
C MET A 56 0.17 6.72 5.49
N HIS A 57 -0.31 6.32 4.30
CA HIS A 57 -1.32 5.26 4.17
C HIS A 57 -0.76 3.89 4.62
N ALA A 58 0.46 3.55 4.20
CA ALA A 58 1.13 2.33 4.63
C ALA A 58 1.29 2.29 6.16
N HIS A 59 1.73 3.39 6.76
CA HIS A 59 1.82 3.52 8.22
C HIS A 59 0.45 3.36 8.89
N THR A 60 -0.59 4.01 8.37
CA THR A 60 -1.95 3.94 8.91
C THR A 60 -2.50 2.50 8.88
N ALA A 61 -2.21 1.78 7.80
CA ALA A 61 -2.61 0.38 7.63
C ALA A 61 -1.87 -0.56 8.61
N LEU A 62 -0.60 -0.30 8.88
CA LEU A 62 0.27 -1.14 9.72
C LEU A 62 0.48 -0.61 11.14
N ARG A 63 -0.24 0.45 11.54
CA ARG A 63 0.02 1.18 12.80
C ARG A 63 0.04 0.32 14.06
N ARG A 64 -0.71 -0.78 14.07
CA ARG A 64 -0.79 -1.72 15.21
C ARG A 64 0.41 -2.66 15.30
N GLN A 65 1.22 -2.70 14.26
CA GLN A 65 2.40 -3.56 14.12
C GLN A 65 3.68 -2.73 14.01
N THR A 66 3.61 -1.41 14.23
CA THR A 66 4.78 -0.52 14.21
C THR A 66 5.74 -0.86 15.34
N LEU A 67 7.01 -1.07 14.99
CA LEU A 67 8.13 -1.14 15.94
C LEU A 67 8.83 0.21 16.04
N ASP A 68 9.11 0.82 14.89
CA ASP A 68 9.72 2.15 14.78
C ASP A 68 9.15 2.87 13.55
N ALA A 69 8.35 3.91 13.78
CA ALA A 69 7.70 4.66 12.72
C ALA A 69 8.69 5.51 11.90
N GLU A 70 9.74 6.01 12.54
CA GLU A 70 10.74 6.88 11.92
C GLU A 70 11.63 6.07 10.99
N ALA A 71 12.12 4.92 11.47
CA ALA A 71 12.89 3.96 10.68
C ALA A 71 12.05 3.14 9.68
N GLY A 72 10.72 3.18 9.82
CA GLY A 72 9.77 2.45 8.97
C GLY A 72 9.73 0.96 9.25
N LEU A 73 9.97 0.53 10.49
CA LEU A 73 10.04 -0.88 10.91
C LEU A 73 8.70 -1.35 11.47
N TYR A 74 8.25 -2.51 11.00
CA TYR A 74 6.99 -3.13 11.38
C TYR A 74 7.19 -4.63 11.66
N ARG A 75 6.51 -5.15 12.69
CA ARG A 75 6.46 -6.58 13.01
C ARG A 75 5.39 -7.27 12.16
N VAL A 76 5.71 -7.50 10.89
CA VAL A 76 4.87 -8.17 9.91
C VAL A 76 5.70 -8.99 8.94
N ASP A 77 5.09 -10.02 8.37
CA ASP A 77 5.65 -10.72 7.23
C ASP A 77 5.62 -9.84 5.96
N PRO A 78 6.53 -10.09 4.99
CA PRO A 78 6.61 -9.31 3.76
C PRO A 78 5.31 -9.34 2.95
N ALA A 79 4.62 -10.48 2.90
CA ALA A 79 3.39 -10.66 2.16
C ALA A 79 2.27 -9.74 2.68
N THR A 80 2.10 -9.65 4.00
CA THR A 80 1.16 -8.74 4.66
C THR A 80 1.49 -7.28 4.37
N ALA A 81 2.77 -6.92 4.38
CA ALA A 81 3.22 -5.56 4.06
C ALA A 81 2.94 -5.20 2.60
N VAL A 82 3.22 -6.11 1.66
CA VAL A 82 2.89 -5.94 0.23
C VAL A 82 1.40 -5.76 0.05
N ALA A 83 0.58 -6.63 0.65
CA ALA A 83 -0.87 -6.51 0.59
C ALA A 83 -1.40 -5.25 1.26
N ALA A 84 -0.67 -4.63 2.20
CA ALA A 84 -1.04 -3.35 2.80
C ALA A 84 -0.74 -2.18 1.85
N ILE A 85 0.39 -2.23 1.11
CA ILE A 85 0.74 -1.22 0.11
C ILE A 85 -0.12 -1.34 -1.16
N ASP A 86 -0.35 -2.55 -1.66
CA ASP A 86 -1.20 -2.78 -2.85
C ASP A 86 -2.68 -2.41 -2.59
N ALA A 87 -3.12 -2.48 -1.34
CA ALA A 87 -4.47 -2.05 -0.94
C ALA A 87 -4.61 -0.52 -0.79
N ILE A 88 -3.54 0.25 -0.94
CA ILE A 88 -3.61 1.71 -0.91
C ILE A 88 -4.33 2.18 -2.17
N ASP A 89 -5.44 2.90 -1.99
CA ASP A 89 -6.25 3.47 -3.07
C ASP A 89 -5.60 4.75 -3.66
N LEU A 90 -4.33 4.63 -4.00
CA LEU A 90 -3.56 5.60 -4.75
C LEU A 90 -3.11 4.91 -6.03
N GLY A 91 -3.24 5.61 -7.15
CA GLY A 91 -2.66 5.14 -8.42
C GLY A 91 -1.18 4.86 -8.24
N HIS A 92 -0.81 3.58 -8.35
CA HIS A 92 0.56 3.12 -8.18
C HIS A 92 0.92 2.08 -9.24
N GLU A 93 2.21 1.99 -9.53
CA GLU A 93 2.76 1.09 -10.53
C GLU A 93 3.77 0.17 -9.86
N PRO A 94 3.46 -1.14 -9.71
CA PRO A 94 4.41 -2.10 -9.17
C PRO A 94 5.55 -2.32 -10.17
N ILE A 95 6.78 -2.10 -9.72
CA ILE A 95 8.01 -2.23 -10.52
C ILE A 95 8.67 -3.57 -10.26
N TYR A 96 8.65 -4.01 -9.01
CA TYR A 96 9.27 -5.26 -8.59
C TYR A 96 8.39 -5.96 -7.55
N LEU A 97 8.29 -7.28 -7.68
CA LEU A 97 7.71 -8.17 -6.69
C LEU A 97 8.57 -9.43 -6.66
N ASP A 98 9.06 -9.79 -5.47
CA ASP A 98 9.83 -11.01 -5.26
C ASP A 98 8.99 -12.23 -5.63
N PRO A 99 9.46 -13.13 -6.50
CA PRO A 99 8.72 -14.31 -6.93
C PRO A 99 8.36 -15.25 -5.77
N GLU A 100 9.13 -15.29 -4.68
CA GLU A 100 8.78 -16.08 -3.49
C GLU A 100 7.56 -15.50 -2.78
N VAL A 101 7.48 -14.17 -2.72
CA VAL A 101 6.35 -13.42 -2.17
C VAL A 101 5.15 -13.52 -3.11
N ALA A 102 5.36 -13.43 -4.42
CA ALA A 102 4.32 -13.62 -5.43
C ALA A 102 3.70 -15.02 -5.42
N SER A 103 4.48 -16.03 -5.04
CA SER A 103 4.06 -17.43 -4.95
C SER A 103 3.34 -17.76 -3.64
N ASP A 104 3.31 -16.85 -2.67
CA ASP A 104 2.62 -17.05 -1.40
C ASP A 104 1.08 -17.01 -1.62
N PRO A 105 0.36 -18.12 -1.38
CA PRO A 105 -1.10 -18.17 -1.51
C PRO A 105 -1.85 -17.29 -0.48
N GLY A 106 -1.16 -16.73 0.52
CA GLY A 106 -1.68 -15.73 1.46
C GLY A 106 -1.95 -14.37 0.79
N ILE A 107 -1.08 -13.91 -0.12
CA ILE A 107 -1.23 -12.60 -0.78
C ILE A 107 -2.49 -12.55 -1.63
N GLY A 108 -2.78 -13.61 -2.40
CA GLY A 108 -3.99 -13.67 -3.20
C GLY A 108 -5.27 -13.53 -2.35
N ARG A 109 -5.27 -14.09 -1.14
CA ARG A 109 -6.42 -14.02 -0.21
C ARG A 109 -6.51 -12.68 0.50
N ASP A 110 -5.41 -12.13 0.99
CA ASP A 110 -5.39 -10.86 1.71
C ASP A 110 -5.62 -9.65 0.79
N THR A 111 -5.05 -9.69 -0.42
CA THR A 111 -5.31 -8.69 -1.47
C THR A 111 -6.76 -8.76 -1.95
N ALA A 112 -7.32 -9.95 -2.17
CA ALA A 112 -8.73 -10.11 -2.55
C ALA A 112 -9.70 -9.68 -1.43
N ARG A 113 -9.36 -9.97 -0.16
CA ARG A 113 -10.19 -9.62 1.00
C ARG A 113 -10.18 -8.11 1.27
N ARG A 114 -9.03 -7.45 1.14
CA ARG A 114 -8.90 -5.99 1.29
C ARG A 114 -9.52 -5.22 0.10
N ARG A 115 -9.42 -5.74 -1.13
CA ARG A 115 -10.11 -5.16 -2.30
C ARG A 115 -11.64 -5.33 -2.24
N ARG A 116 -12.17 -6.43 -1.70
CA ARG A 116 -13.62 -6.63 -1.55
C ARG A 116 -14.26 -5.65 -0.56
N ASN A 117 -13.57 -5.35 0.55
CA ASN A 117 -14.13 -4.43 1.55
C ASN A 117 -14.23 -2.99 1.04
N HIS A 118 -13.25 -2.50 0.29
CA HIS A 118 -13.29 -1.15 -0.28
C HIS A 118 -14.40 -0.99 -1.33
N ARG A 119 -14.62 -2.00 -2.19
CA ARG A 119 -15.71 -1.97 -3.19
C ARG A 119 -17.12 -1.86 -2.60
N LEU A 120 -17.33 -2.33 -1.37
CA LEU A 120 -18.63 -2.21 -0.71
C LEU A 120 -18.83 -0.79 -0.16
N VAL A 121 -17.79 -0.19 0.42
CA VAL A 121 -17.85 1.16 0.97
C VAL A 121 -18.06 2.19 -0.15
N ASP A 122 -17.31 2.08 -1.26
CA ASP A 122 -17.46 3.01 -2.39
C ASP A 122 -18.83 2.92 -3.04
N ARG A 123 -19.44 1.72 -3.07
CA ARG A 123 -20.77 1.52 -3.67
C ARG A 123 -21.87 2.08 -2.78
N VAL A 124 -21.72 2.00 -1.45
CA VAL A 124 -22.64 2.63 -0.49
C VAL A 124 -22.53 4.16 -0.58
N PHE A 125 -21.31 4.71 -0.61
CA PHE A 125 -21.11 6.16 -0.74
C PHE A 125 -21.57 6.71 -2.10
N ASN A 126 -21.27 6.03 -3.22
CA ASN A 126 -21.77 6.44 -4.54
C ASN A 126 -23.29 6.31 -4.64
N GLY A 127 -23.88 5.26 -4.05
CA GLY A 127 -25.34 5.11 -4.00
C GLY A 127 -26.02 6.23 -3.21
N ALA A 128 -25.46 6.59 -2.05
CA ALA A 128 -25.96 7.70 -1.24
C ALA A 128 -25.80 9.06 -1.94
N GLY A 129 -24.66 9.30 -2.60
CA GLY A 129 -24.42 10.52 -3.37
C GLY A 129 -25.38 10.66 -4.56
N ALA A 130 -25.60 9.59 -5.32
CA ALA A 130 -26.55 9.58 -6.43
C ALA A 130 -28.00 9.81 -5.93
N ALA A 131 -28.39 9.17 -4.82
CA ALA A 131 -29.71 9.36 -4.23
C ALA A 131 -29.94 10.81 -3.76
N ALA A 132 -28.92 11.45 -3.18
CA ALA A 132 -29.00 12.86 -2.77
C ALA A 132 -29.17 13.80 -3.98
N VAL A 133 -28.40 13.59 -5.06
CA VAL A 133 -28.52 14.37 -6.29
C VAL A 133 -29.88 14.17 -6.94
N ILE A 134 -30.36 12.93 -7.05
CA ILE A 134 -31.69 12.62 -7.60
C ILE A 134 -32.78 13.27 -6.77
N SER A 135 -32.68 13.20 -5.44
CA SER A 135 -33.66 13.82 -4.53
C SER A 135 -33.67 15.34 -4.69
N LEU A 136 -32.50 15.97 -4.84
CA LEU A 136 -32.37 17.42 -5.02
C LEU A 136 -32.94 17.89 -6.37
N VAL A 137 -32.69 17.12 -7.44
CA VAL A 137 -33.28 17.37 -8.76
C VAL A 137 -34.80 17.19 -8.73
N LEU A 138 -35.30 16.15 -8.05
CA LEU A 138 -36.74 15.94 -7.87
C LEU A 138 -37.38 17.09 -7.09
N LEU A 139 -36.78 17.53 -5.99
CA LEU A 139 -37.27 18.66 -5.19
C LEU A 139 -37.35 19.94 -6.03
N ALA A 140 -36.29 20.23 -6.80
CA ALA A 140 -36.22 21.38 -7.69
C ALA A 140 -37.26 21.31 -8.83
N LEU A 141 -37.57 20.13 -9.36
CA LEU A 141 -38.60 19.92 -10.38
C LEU A 141 -40.02 19.99 -9.80
N LEU A 142 -40.21 19.59 -8.54
CA LEU A 142 -41.48 19.65 -7.82
C LEU A 142 -41.79 21.04 -7.25
N GLY A 143 -40.84 21.99 -7.32
CA GLY A 143 -41.07 23.39 -6.96
C GLY A 143 -41.29 23.63 -5.47
N ILE A 144 -40.71 22.80 -4.61
CA ILE A 144 -40.58 23.02 -3.16
C ILE A 144 -39.18 23.56 -2.90
#